data_AF-A0A5U0QV53-F1
#
_entry.id   AF-A0A5U0QV53-F1
#
_cell.length_a   1.000
_cell.length_b   1.000
_cell.length_c   1.000
_cell.angle_alpha   90.00
_cell.angle_beta   90.00
_cell.angle_gamma   90.00
#
_symmetry.space_group_name_H-M   'P 1'
#
loop_
_entity.id
_entity.type
_entity.pdbx_description
1 polymer ?
#
loop_
_entity_poly.entity_id
_entity_poly.type
_entity_poly.pdbx_seq_one_letter_code
_entity_poly.pdbx_strand_id
1 'polypeptide(L)'
;DRMLDIGREDTLDEKIATLQEKIARARKTPWTVSSSLTEYDQQQLNELQEQKRQKDLLDAKAQAERTYQETQKLRNEQNDALDRENETEAMRHAREINRINAMQYADASKRNGAIERENERHKKAMERQTKKPKAYHNDEASRLLLQ
;
A
#
# COMPACT_ATOMS: atom_id res chain seq x y z
N ASP A 1 -1.94 -4.91 40.09
CA ASP A 1 -2.32 -5.76 38.96
C ASP A 1 -1.40 -6.95 38.73
N ARG A 2 -1.54 -8.02 39.52
CA ARG A 2 -0.88 -9.33 39.29
C ARG A 2 -1.85 -10.51 39.39
N MET A 3 -3.11 -10.31 39.00
CA MET A 3 -4.18 -11.31 39.20
C MET A 3 -4.86 -11.78 37.89
N LEU A 4 -4.19 -11.69 36.73
CA LEU A 4 -4.82 -12.04 35.43
C LEU A 4 -4.03 -12.99 34.52
N ASP A 5 -3.01 -13.72 35.00
CA ASP A 5 -2.15 -14.57 34.13
C ASP A 5 -2.06 -16.04 34.54
N ILE A 6 -3.07 -16.57 35.24
CA ILE A 6 -3.15 -18.01 35.53
C ILE A 6 -3.48 -18.75 34.22
N GLY A 7 -2.45 -19.11 33.45
CA GLY A 7 -2.57 -19.92 32.23
C GLY A 7 -1.97 -19.31 30.95
N ARG A 8 -1.32 -18.13 31.00
CA ARG A 8 -0.50 -17.70 29.86
C ARG A 8 0.81 -18.46 29.84
N GLU A 9 1.13 -19.05 28.69
CA GLU A 9 2.49 -19.51 28.44
C GLU A 9 3.40 -18.27 28.39
N ASP A 10 4.49 -18.30 29.16
CA ASP A 10 5.49 -17.23 29.13
C ASP A 10 5.93 -16.98 27.69
N THR A 11 5.93 -15.71 27.29
CA THR A 11 6.44 -15.26 26.01
C THR A 11 7.93 -15.58 25.89
N LEU A 12 8.48 -15.64 24.66
CA LEU A 12 9.93 -15.86 24.45
C LEU A 12 10.77 -14.87 25.26
N ASP A 13 10.31 -13.61 25.39
CA ASP A 13 10.98 -12.58 26.17
C ASP A 13 10.97 -12.86 27.67
N GLU A 14 9.84 -13.30 28.21
CA GLU A 14 9.70 -13.67 29.62
C GLU A 14 10.50 -14.93 29.95
N LYS A 15 10.53 -15.91 29.04
CA LYS A 15 11.37 -17.12 29.16
C LYS A 15 12.86 -16.77 29.14
N ILE A 16 13.28 -15.86 28.25
CA ILE A 16 14.67 -15.40 28.19
C ILE A 16 15.04 -14.64 29.48
N ALA A 17 14.18 -13.74 29.94
CA ALA A 17 14.43 -12.93 31.13
C ALA A 17 14.51 -13.78 32.40
N THR A 18 13.60 -14.73 32.58
CA THR A 18 13.60 -15.65 33.73
C THR A 18 14.84 -16.54 33.74
N LEU A 19 15.28 -17.05 32.59
CA LEU A 19 16.50 -17.86 32.49
C LEU A 19 17.78 -17.03 32.72
N GLN A 20 17.84 -15.81 32.19
CA GLN A 20 18.96 -14.88 32.44
C GLN A 20 19.09 -14.55 33.93
N GLU A 21 17.98 -14.30 34.61
CA GLU A 21 17.97 -14.02 36.04
C GLU A 21 18.42 -15.25 36.86
N LYS A 22 18.01 -16.46 36.45
CA LYS A 22 18.47 -17.72 37.05
C LYS A 22 19.98 -17.90 36.93
N ILE A 23 20.54 -17.70 35.74
CA ILE A 23 22.00 -17.78 35.50
C ILE A 23 22.74 -16.69 36.29
N ALA A 24 22.23 -15.46 36.34
CA ALA A 24 22.84 -14.37 37.08
C ALA A 24 22.89 -14.65 38.60
N ARG A 25 21.82 -15.23 39.17
CA ARG A 25 21.78 -15.67 40.57
C ARG A 25 22.78 -16.80 40.85
N ALA A 26 22.87 -17.79 39.96
CA ALA A 26 23.83 -18.88 40.08
C ALA A 26 25.29 -18.39 40.03
N ARG A 27 25.60 -17.39 39.19
CA ARG A 27 26.94 -16.78 39.12
C ARG A 27 27.32 -15.97 40.37
N LYS A 28 26.34 -15.38 41.05
CA LYS A 28 26.55 -14.55 42.25
C LYS A 28 26.78 -15.38 43.52
N THR A 29 26.48 -16.68 43.49
CA THR A 29 26.63 -17.57 44.65
C THR A 29 28.00 -18.28 44.60
N PRO A 30 28.90 -18.06 45.59
CA PRO A 30 30.32 -18.44 45.48
C PRO A 30 30.61 -19.93 45.29
N TRP A 31 29.71 -20.81 45.71
CA TRP A 31 29.92 -22.27 45.68
C TRP A 31 29.21 -22.96 44.51
N THR A 32 28.52 -22.22 43.62
CA THR A 32 27.59 -22.78 42.62
C THR A 32 28.09 -22.64 41.18
N VAL A 33 29.29 -22.07 40.97
CA VAL A 33 29.77 -21.60 39.66
C VAL A 33 30.19 -22.73 38.70
N SER A 34 30.37 -23.97 39.18
CA SER A 34 30.85 -25.09 38.36
C SER A 34 29.95 -26.32 38.51
N SER A 35 28.78 -26.31 37.87
CA SER A 35 27.93 -27.50 37.75
C SER A 35 27.33 -27.62 36.35
N SER A 36 27.06 -28.84 35.92
CA SER A 36 26.38 -29.18 34.66
C SER A 36 25.02 -28.48 34.49
N LEU A 37 24.41 -28.04 35.61
CA LEU A 37 23.16 -27.28 35.62
C LEU A 37 23.30 -25.91 34.95
N THR A 38 24.44 -25.23 35.16
CA THR A 38 24.69 -23.89 34.63
C THR A 38 24.96 -23.94 33.11
N GLU A 39 25.62 -24.99 32.62
CA GLU A 39 25.81 -25.22 31.19
C GLU A 39 24.49 -25.50 30.47
N TYR A 40 23.62 -26.31 31.08
CA TYR A 40 22.29 -26.59 30.54
C TYR A 40 21.42 -25.33 30.44
N ASP A 41 21.38 -24.53 31.51
CA ASP A 41 20.65 -23.25 31.50
C ASP A 41 21.23 -22.28 30.45
N GLN A 42 22.55 -22.27 30.24
CA GLN A 42 23.20 -21.43 29.24
C GLN A 42 22.86 -21.88 27.80
N GLN A 43 22.78 -23.19 27.54
CA GLN A 43 22.36 -23.73 26.23
C GLN A 43 20.90 -23.38 25.93
N GLN A 44 20.01 -23.57 26.91
CA GLN A 44 18.59 -23.22 26.78
C GLN A 44 18.39 -21.71 26.54
N LEU A 45 19.20 -20.85 27.18
CA LEU A 45 19.17 -19.40 26.91
C LEU A 45 19.53 -19.11 25.45
N ASN A 46 20.60 -19.73 24.95
CA ASN A 46 21.06 -19.51 23.58
C ASN A 46 20.02 -19.97 22.54
N GLU A 47 19.35 -21.11 22.78
CA GLU A 47 18.27 -21.61 21.92
C GLU A 47 17.09 -20.63 21.86
N LEU A 48 16.63 -20.13 23.02
CA LEU A 48 15.53 -19.17 23.08
C LEU A 48 15.90 -17.84 22.43
N GLN A 49 17.12 -17.36 22.62
CA GLN A 49 17.62 -16.14 21.98
C GLN A 49 17.73 -16.31 20.46
N GLU A 50 18.18 -17.46 19.98
CA GLU A 50 18.23 -17.75 18.55
C GLU A 50 16.83 -17.83 17.94
N GLN A 51 15.87 -18.45 18.62
CA GLN A 51 14.46 -18.45 18.21
C GLN A 51 13.89 -17.03 18.12
N LYS A 52 14.14 -16.19 19.14
CA LYS A 52 13.73 -14.79 19.12
C LYS A 52 14.37 -14.04 17.95
N ARG A 53 15.68 -14.19 17.75
CA ARG A 53 16.41 -13.55 16.65
C ARG A 53 15.84 -13.95 15.28
N GLN A 54 15.52 -15.23 15.09
CA GLN A 54 14.90 -15.71 13.85
C GLN A 54 13.52 -15.09 13.63
N LYS A 55 12.71 -15.03 14.69
CA LYS A 55 11.39 -14.40 14.64
C LYS A 55 11.48 -12.92 14.32
N ASP A 56 12.33 -12.18 15.02
CA ASP A 56 12.53 -10.74 14.81
C ASP A 56 13.02 -10.46 13.38
N LEU A 57 13.88 -11.32 12.82
CA LEU A 57 14.32 -11.21 11.42
C LEU A 57 13.19 -11.46 10.43
N LEU A 58 12.30 -12.42 10.70
CA LEU A 58 11.14 -12.69 9.84
C LEU A 58 10.13 -11.54 9.91
N ASP A 59 9.87 -11.03 11.10
CA ASP A 59 8.95 -9.91 11.32
C ASP A 59 9.49 -8.62 10.66
N ALA A 60 10.78 -8.34 10.79
CA ALA A 60 11.42 -7.22 10.11
C ALA A 60 11.35 -7.35 8.59
N LYS A 61 11.57 -8.56 8.04
CA LYS A 61 11.43 -8.81 6.60
C LYS A 61 9.98 -8.62 6.13
N ALA A 62 9.01 -9.14 6.87
CA ALA A 62 7.60 -8.99 6.55
C ALA A 62 7.17 -7.52 6.60
N GLN A 63 7.67 -6.76 7.57
CA GLN A 63 7.42 -5.32 7.66
C GLN A 63 8.07 -4.54 6.50
N ALA A 64 9.32 -4.88 6.15
CA ALA A 64 9.99 -4.29 5.00
C ALA A 64 9.27 -4.60 3.69
N GLU A 65 8.75 -5.82 3.53
CA GLU A 65 7.97 -6.20 2.35
C GLU A 65 6.63 -5.45 2.29
N ARG A 66 5.93 -5.33 3.41
CA ARG A 66 4.68 -4.55 3.49
C ARG A 66 4.91 -3.09 3.13
N THR A 67 5.91 -2.45 3.73
CA THR A 67 6.25 -1.04 3.44
C THR A 67 6.68 -0.86 1.99
N TYR A 68 7.41 -1.82 1.42
CA TYR A 68 7.74 -1.81 0.00
C TYR A 68 6.48 -1.90 -0.88
N GLN A 69 5.57 -2.82 -0.60
CA GLN A 69 4.32 -2.96 -1.36
C GLN A 69 3.44 -1.70 -1.26
N GLU A 70 3.32 -1.13 -0.06
CA GLU A 70 2.56 0.12 0.16
C GLU A 70 3.17 1.30 -0.58
N THR A 71 4.50 1.45 -0.55
CA THR A 71 5.18 2.52 -1.29
C THR A 71 5.05 2.35 -2.81
N GLN A 72 5.13 1.12 -3.33
CA GLN A 72 4.87 0.86 -4.74
C GLN A 72 3.43 1.21 -5.12
N LYS A 73 2.45 0.83 -4.30
CA LYS A 73 1.04 1.15 -4.52
C LYS A 73 0.82 2.67 -4.53
N LEU A 74 1.36 3.38 -3.54
CA LEU A 74 1.26 4.84 -3.45
C LEU A 74 1.89 5.53 -4.66
N ARG A 75 3.07 5.07 -5.10
CA ARG A 75 3.73 5.61 -6.30
C ARG A 75 2.87 5.41 -7.55
N ASN A 76 2.29 4.22 -7.72
CA ASN A 76 1.44 3.94 -8.86
C ASN A 76 0.15 4.78 -8.81
N GLU A 77 -0.46 4.94 -7.64
CA GLU A 77 -1.64 5.82 -7.47
C GLU A 77 -1.31 7.29 -7.76
N GLN A 78 -0.13 7.77 -7.35
CA GLN A 78 0.32 9.13 -7.66
C GLN A 78 0.61 9.31 -9.16
N ASN A 79 1.24 8.34 -9.80
CA ASN A 79 1.46 8.37 -11.25
C ASN A 79 0.12 8.36 -12.01
N ASP A 80 -0.81 7.49 -11.63
CA ASP A 80 -2.15 7.44 -12.20
C ASP A 80 -2.91 8.78 -12.00
N ALA A 81 -2.72 9.44 -10.86
CA ALA A 81 -3.31 10.75 -10.60
C ALA A 81 -2.72 11.82 -11.51
N LEU A 82 -1.39 11.86 -11.65
CA LEU A 82 -0.70 12.77 -12.55
C LEU A 82 -1.11 12.56 -14.02
N ASP A 83 -1.26 11.30 -14.44
CA ASP A 83 -1.74 10.97 -15.77
C ASP A 83 -3.18 11.46 -15.97
N ARG A 84 -4.06 11.30 -14.98
CA ARG A 84 -5.45 11.81 -15.05
C ARG A 84 -5.52 13.34 -15.07
N GLU A 85 -4.64 14.02 -14.34
CA GLU A 85 -4.59 15.49 -14.31
C GLU A 85 -4.06 16.08 -15.62
N ASN A 86 -3.18 15.36 -16.32
CA ASN A 86 -2.61 15.77 -17.60
C ASN A 86 -3.18 15.01 -18.81
N GLU A 87 -4.28 14.26 -18.62
CA GLU A 87 -4.88 13.38 -19.63
C GLU A 87 -5.44 14.22 -20.80
N THR A 88 -4.93 14.02 -22.01
CA THR A 88 -5.60 14.54 -23.23
C THR A 88 -6.91 13.80 -23.46
N GLU A 89 -7.86 14.41 -24.19
CA GLU A 89 -9.15 13.77 -24.51
C GLU A 89 -8.97 12.41 -25.21
N ALA A 90 -7.91 12.25 -26.02
CA ALA A 90 -7.55 10.98 -26.66
C ALA A 90 -7.10 9.92 -25.65
N MET A 91 -6.31 10.30 -24.63
CA MET A 91 -5.89 9.39 -23.56
C MET A 91 -7.07 8.96 -22.68
N ARG A 92 -7.98 9.90 -22.36
CA ARG A 92 -9.23 9.59 -21.64
C ARG A 92 -10.08 8.58 -22.42
N HIS A 93 -10.27 8.82 -23.72
CA HIS A 93 -11.03 7.92 -24.60
C HIS A 93 -10.41 6.52 -24.62
N ALA A 94 -9.10 6.40 -24.85
CA ALA A 94 -8.42 5.11 -24.84
C ALA A 94 -8.56 4.36 -23.51
N ARG A 95 -8.44 5.07 -22.38
CA ARG A 95 -8.63 4.50 -21.03
C ARG A 95 -10.05 3.98 -20.82
N GLU A 96 -11.05 4.74 -21.21
CA GLU A 96 -12.45 4.34 -21.03
C GLU A 96 -12.82 3.15 -21.94
N ILE A 97 -12.30 3.11 -23.18
CA ILE A 97 -12.45 1.94 -24.05
C ILE A 97 -11.81 0.69 -23.42
N ASN A 98 -10.58 0.81 -22.90
CA ASN A 98 -9.92 -0.30 -22.21
C ASN A 98 -10.69 -0.75 -20.96
N ARG A 99 -11.25 0.19 -20.20
CA ARG A 99 -12.09 -0.11 -19.04
C ARG A 99 -13.35 -0.88 -19.44
N ILE A 100 -14.04 -0.46 -20.50
CA ILE A 100 -15.24 -1.15 -21.00
C ILE A 100 -14.87 -2.55 -21.51
N ASN A 101 -13.75 -2.70 -22.21
CA ASN A 101 -13.26 -3.99 -22.70
C ASN A 101 -12.86 -4.95 -21.56
N ALA A 102 -12.33 -4.43 -20.46
CA ALA A 102 -11.95 -5.22 -19.29
C ALA A 102 -13.16 -5.79 -18.50
N MET A 103 -14.39 -5.32 -18.76
CA MET A 103 -15.61 -5.82 -18.10
C MET A 103 -16.02 -7.21 -18.63
N GLN A 104 -15.22 -8.23 -18.38
CA GLN A 104 -15.37 -9.57 -18.98
C GLN A 104 -16.74 -10.23 -18.71
N TYR A 105 -17.34 -9.97 -17.56
CA TYR A 105 -18.62 -10.52 -17.14
C TYR A 105 -19.87 -9.76 -17.66
N ALA A 106 -19.69 -8.58 -18.25
CA ALA A 106 -20.80 -7.82 -18.79
C ALA A 106 -21.28 -8.39 -20.14
N ASP A 107 -22.59 -8.31 -20.38
CA ASP A 107 -23.17 -8.71 -21.67
C ASP A 107 -22.51 -7.98 -22.84
N ALA A 108 -22.19 -8.72 -23.90
CA ALA A 108 -21.52 -8.18 -25.07
C ALA A 108 -22.27 -7.00 -25.70
N SER A 109 -23.61 -7.07 -25.76
CA SER A 109 -24.45 -5.97 -26.25
C SER A 109 -24.31 -4.69 -25.41
N LYS A 110 -24.23 -4.81 -24.08
CA LYS A 110 -24.08 -3.67 -23.18
C LYS A 110 -22.67 -3.06 -23.29
N ARG A 111 -21.63 -3.89 -23.44
CA ARG A 111 -20.25 -3.42 -23.69
C ARG A 111 -20.14 -2.68 -25.02
N ASN A 112 -20.63 -3.27 -26.09
CA ASN A 112 -20.55 -2.66 -27.42
C ASN A 112 -21.30 -1.32 -27.48
N GLY A 113 -22.51 -1.25 -26.92
CA GLY A 113 -23.24 0.02 -26.83
C GLY A 113 -22.57 1.06 -25.93
N ALA A 114 -21.78 0.64 -24.93
CA ALA A 114 -20.96 1.56 -24.13
C ALA A 114 -19.75 2.09 -24.92
N ILE A 115 -19.07 1.24 -25.71
CA ILE A 115 -17.99 1.63 -26.61
C ILE A 115 -18.48 2.66 -27.64
N GLU A 116 -19.64 2.43 -28.26
CA GLU A 116 -20.23 3.34 -29.23
C GLU A 116 -20.50 4.73 -28.65
N ARG A 117 -21.11 4.80 -27.45
CA ARG A 117 -21.34 6.07 -26.76
C ARG A 117 -20.04 6.80 -26.42
N GLU A 118 -18.99 6.08 -26.05
CA GLU A 118 -17.69 6.69 -25.76
C GLU A 118 -17.00 7.22 -27.03
N ASN A 119 -17.10 6.50 -28.14
CA ASN A 119 -16.64 6.97 -29.45
C ASN A 119 -17.37 8.25 -29.89
N GLU A 120 -18.68 8.33 -29.70
CA GLU A 120 -19.47 9.53 -29.99
C GLU A 120 -19.07 10.73 -29.13
N ARG A 121 -18.83 10.50 -27.83
CA ARG A 121 -18.38 11.55 -26.91
C ARG A 121 -17.02 12.10 -27.32
N HIS A 122 -16.06 11.22 -27.59
CA HIS A 122 -14.73 11.59 -28.06
C HIS A 122 -14.79 12.40 -29.36
N LYS A 123 -15.59 11.95 -30.34
CA LYS A 123 -15.82 12.70 -31.58
C LYS A 123 -16.34 14.11 -31.32
N LYS A 124 -17.36 14.25 -30.46
CA LYS A 124 -17.92 15.57 -30.08
C LYS A 124 -16.90 16.46 -29.37
N ALA A 125 -16.04 15.88 -28.53
CA ALA A 125 -14.99 16.64 -27.83
C ALA A 125 -13.90 17.13 -28.81
N MET A 126 -13.48 16.30 -29.76
CA MET A 126 -12.54 16.70 -30.83
C MET A 126 -13.12 17.78 -31.74
N GLU A 127 -14.40 17.69 -32.09
CA GLU A 127 -15.11 18.73 -32.84
C GLU A 127 -15.20 20.06 -32.07
N ARG A 128 -15.29 20.02 -30.74
CA ARG A 128 -15.28 21.23 -29.90
C ARG A 128 -13.89 21.86 -29.79
N GLN A 129 -12.83 21.04 -29.69
CA GLN A 129 -11.45 21.54 -29.69
C GLN A 129 -11.07 22.22 -31.02
N THR A 130 -11.60 21.73 -32.14
CA THR A 130 -11.31 22.26 -33.48
C THR A 130 -12.18 23.46 -33.88
N LYS A 131 -13.28 23.72 -33.16
CA LYS A 131 -14.11 24.91 -33.39
C LYS A 131 -13.39 26.15 -32.89
N LYS A 132 -13.00 27.04 -33.82
CA LYS A 132 -12.47 28.37 -33.48
C LYS A 132 -13.49 29.13 -32.61
N PRO A 133 -13.03 29.88 -31.60
CA PRO A 133 -13.93 30.74 -30.82
C PRO A 133 -14.65 31.69 -31.78
N LYS A 134 -15.96 31.88 -31.56
CA LYS A 134 -16.71 32.91 -32.28
C LYS A 134 -15.98 34.23 -32.10
N ALA A 135 -15.61 34.89 -33.20
CA ALA A 135 -15.05 36.22 -33.16
C ALA A 135 -16.05 37.14 -32.43
N TYR A 136 -15.54 37.94 -31.49
CA TYR A 136 -16.34 38.98 -30.86
C TYR A 136 -16.68 40.02 -31.93
N HIS A 137 -17.95 40.09 -32.32
CA HIS A 137 -18.45 41.15 -33.18
C HIS A 137 -19.00 42.25 -32.27
N ASN A 138 -18.30 43.40 -32.22
CA ASN A 138 -18.83 44.56 -31.52
C ASN A 138 -19.92 45.20 -32.38
N ASP A 139 -21.18 44.87 -32.09
CA ASP A 139 -22.36 45.41 -32.78
C ASP A 139 -22.60 46.90 -32.49
N GLU A 140 -21.86 47.52 -31.55
CA GLU A 140 -21.98 48.95 -31.23
C GLU A 140 -21.57 49.83 -32.43
N ALA A 141 -20.57 49.42 -33.21
CA ALA A 141 -20.16 50.15 -34.41
C ALA A 141 -21.23 50.12 -35.51
N SER A 142 -22.03 49.04 -35.58
CA SER A 142 -23.16 48.94 -36.54
C SER A 142 -24.38 49.74 -36.06
N ARG A 143 -24.58 49.87 -34.73
CA ARG A 143 -25.64 50.71 -34.16
C ARG A 143 -25.37 52.21 -34.32
N LEU A 144 -24.11 52.63 -34.29
CA LEU A 144 -23.70 54.04 -34.43
C LEU A 144 -23.84 54.61 -35.85
N LEU A 145 -23.93 53.75 -36.87
CA LEU A 145 -24.10 54.12 -38.29
C LEU A 145 -25.57 54.28 -38.72
N LEU A 146 -26.52 54.02 -37.82
CA LEU A 146 -27.96 54.02 -38.09
C LEU A 146 -28.72 55.17 -37.40
N GLN A 147 -28.00 56.15 -36.87
CA GLN A 147 -28.53 57.38 -36.24
C GLN A 147 -28.20 58.60 -37.09
#